data_AF-A0A955QYA5-F1
#
_entry.id   AF-A0A955QYA5-F1
#
_cell.length_a   1.000
_cell.length_b   1.000
_cell.length_c   1.000
_cell.angle_alpha   90.00
_cell.angle_beta   90.00
_cell.angle_gamma   90.00
#
_symmetry.space_group_name_H-M   'P 1'
#
loop_
_entity.id
_entity.type
_entity.pdbx_description
1 polymer ?
#
loop_
_entity_poly.entity_id
_entity_poly.type
_entity_poly.pdbx_seq_one_letter_code
_entity_poly.pdbx_strand_id
1 'polypeptide(L)'
;DDWQNELYKRYDKKTTRQGDKTVEQVVNDVWHLIFSFGDQDLLVDYAQRHLQLNEEEAKAFAQPLKQDGYSNLSLCALNKIIPHMERDLIYSHATFLANLPRALKGHIKDWEQERPEIERLIQSLLESHRLDVHCSFAARSIARDLDKKQQKASDAKASAATWEGLRQRIRNKLQAEIGAGAWAEFSAEVQDNYLDAVYAQLRNHETQGEVNPVATIMDKLVDLLCDRYGIPQHDPDKDHEHSSAWLAIRKKLYHPSAIELYPPAKAGNDGQIRLGSPRIPSIKNPVFMRTMTQLRHLINAMLNNQWIDQGTRIHVEMARDLNTANERNAIYREQREREKEHEAYRKAIEEEGFRATDTDILKYRLWLEQQEHCIYTNKKIGLTQLLGDNPVYDIEHTLPRSLVLDNSQENLTLCDRSYNRDVKRNRIPSQLPEAEAIAERARKLWQEKIDGLELIVAKRKKAGRSAVDKEVKDKARSEFHYYSSQLRYWKGKLRRFEMTEINEGFTKSQLVDTRII
;
A
#
# COMPACT_ATOMS: atom_id res chain seq x y z
N ASP A 1 -12.51 -30.62 -28.58
CA ASP A 1 -12.59 -29.14 -28.61
C ASP A 1 -13.88 -28.60 -28.01
N ASP A 2 -15.04 -29.24 -28.21
CA ASP A 2 -16.33 -28.78 -27.64
C ASP A 2 -16.74 -29.55 -26.37
N TRP A 3 -15.90 -29.49 -25.33
CA TRP A 3 -16.15 -30.18 -24.06
C TRP A 3 -17.32 -29.59 -23.27
N GLN A 4 -17.63 -28.30 -23.47
CA GLN A 4 -18.71 -27.59 -22.78
C GLN A 4 -20.08 -28.11 -23.23
N ASN A 5 -20.29 -28.28 -24.54
CA ASN A 5 -21.55 -28.84 -25.03
C ASN A 5 -21.68 -30.33 -24.72
N GLU A 6 -20.58 -31.08 -24.67
CA GLU A 6 -20.62 -32.49 -24.25
C GLU A 6 -21.00 -32.62 -22.76
N LEU A 7 -20.46 -31.76 -21.89
CA LEU A 7 -20.87 -31.68 -20.49
C LEU A 7 -22.37 -31.31 -20.37
N TYR A 8 -22.83 -30.35 -21.15
CA TYR A 8 -24.22 -29.92 -21.18
C TYR A 8 -25.19 -31.04 -21.62
N LYS A 9 -24.78 -31.90 -22.57
CA LYS A 9 -25.58 -33.06 -23.00
C LYS A 9 -25.74 -34.11 -21.90
N ARG A 10 -24.69 -34.31 -21.10
CA ARG A 10 -24.66 -35.32 -20.02
C ARG A 10 -25.36 -34.86 -18.75
N TYR A 11 -25.48 -33.56 -18.54
CA TYR A 11 -26.11 -32.98 -17.35
C TYR A 11 -27.62 -33.30 -17.30
N ASP A 12 -28.08 -33.90 -16.19
CA ASP A 12 -29.49 -34.22 -15.97
C ASP A 12 -30.33 -32.95 -15.73
N LYS A 13 -31.22 -32.67 -16.66
CA LYS A 13 -32.07 -31.47 -16.70
C LYS A 13 -33.33 -31.59 -15.81
N LYS A 14 -33.61 -32.77 -15.25
CA LYS A 14 -34.86 -33.02 -14.48
C LYS A 14 -34.91 -32.37 -13.09
N THR A 15 -33.83 -31.75 -12.63
CA THR A 15 -33.71 -31.20 -11.27
C THR A 15 -33.78 -29.67 -11.18
N THR A 16 -33.97 -28.95 -12.29
CA THR A 16 -33.94 -27.48 -12.28
C THR A 16 -35.31 -26.88 -11.90
N ARG A 17 -35.36 -26.19 -10.74
CA ARG A 17 -36.56 -25.47 -10.26
C ARG A 17 -36.95 -24.25 -11.13
N GLN A 18 -36.16 -23.85 -12.12
CA GLN A 18 -36.29 -22.58 -12.86
C GLN A 18 -35.98 -22.70 -14.37
N GLY A 19 -36.53 -23.71 -15.06
CA GLY A 19 -36.39 -23.87 -16.51
C GLY A 19 -35.05 -24.46 -16.97
N ASP A 20 -34.84 -24.50 -18.30
CA ASP A 20 -33.62 -25.02 -18.93
C ASP A 20 -32.43 -24.08 -18.69
N LYS A 21 -31.35 -24.61 -18.12
CA LYS A 21 -30.09 -23.88 -17.90
C LYS A 21 -29.33 -23.70 -19.22
N THR A 22 -28.54 -22.63 -19.35
CA THR A 22 -27.59 -22.45 -20.46
C THR A 22 -26.36 -23.35 -20.29
N VAL A 23 -25.61 -23.56 -21.38
CA VAL A 23 -24.33 -24.32 -21.35
C VAL A 23 -23.37 -23.75 -20.32
N GLU A 24 -23.20 -22.43 -20.28
CA GLU A 24 -22.34 -21.74 -19.33
C GLU A 24 -22.80 -21.90 -17.87
N GLN A 25 -24.11 -21.89 -17.62
CA GLN A 25 -24.66 -22.13 -16.28
C GLN A 25 -24.35 -23.54 -15.80
N VAL A 26 -24.50 -24.54 -16.67
CA VAL A 26 -24.15 -25.93 -16.36
C VAL A 26 -22.66 -26.09 -16.09
N VAL A 27 -21.79 -25.50 -16.92
CA VAL A 27 -20.34 -25.53 -16.71
C VAL A 27 -19.97 -24.90 -15.35
N ASN A 28 -20.55 -23.74 -15.02
CA ASN A 28 -20.29 -23.07 -13.74
C ASN A 28 -20.80 -23.87 -12.53
N ASP A 29 -21.97 -24.49 -12.63
CA ASP A 29 -22.52 -25.31 -11.53
C ASP A 29 -21.64 -26.52 -11.25
N VAL A 30 -21.20 -27.22 -12.31
CA VAL A 30 -20.27 -28.35 -12.21
C VAL A 30 -18.94 -27.90 -11.60
N TRP A 31 -18.41 -26.75 -12.03
CA TRP A 31 -17.18 -26.19 -11.46
C TRP A 31 -17.33 -25.85 -9.97
N HIS A 32 -18.43 -25.19 -9.59
CA HIS A 32 -18.72 -24.85 -8.20
C HIS A 32 -18.90 -26.09 -7.33
N LEU A 33 -19.51 -27.15 -7.86
CA LEU A 33 -19.67 -28.43 -7.18
C LEU A 33 -18.31 -29.04 -6.84
N ILE A 34 -17.43 -29.22 -7.84
CA ILE A 34 -16.06 -29.77 -7.63
C ILE A 34 -15.28 -28.93 -6.61
N PHE A 35 -15.44 -27.61 -6.66
CA PHE A 35 -14.68 -26.70 -5.81
C PHE A 35 -15.18 -26.65 -4.36
N SER A 36 -16.49 -26.74 -4.13
CA SER A 36 -17.12 -26.49 -2.82
C SER A 36 -17.60 -27.74 -2.08
N PHE A 37 -17.65 -28.90 -2.73
CA PHE A 37 -18.06 -30.15 -2.07
C PHE A 37 -17.00 -30.60 -1.06
N GLY A 38 -17.42 -30.77 0.20
CA GLY A 38 -16.53 -31.22 1.28
C GLY A 38 -16.36 -32.73 1.38
N ASP A 39 -17.20 -33.52 0.70
CA ASP A 39 -17.25 -34.98 0.78
C ASP A 39 -17.10 -35.58 -0.63
N GLN A 40 -16.06 -36.38 -0.82
CA GLN A 40 -15.74 -36.96 -2.13
C GLN A 40 -16.69 -38.10 -2.53
N ASP A 41 -17.21 -38.86 -1.57
CA ASP A 41 -18.11 -39.99 -1.87
C ASP A 41 -19.46 -39.47 -2.35
N LEU A 42 -19.95 -38.39 -1.74
CA LEU A 42 -21.15 -37.70 -2.20
C LEU A 42 -20.95 -37.01 -3.56
N LEU A 43 -19.72 -36.57 -3.88
CA LEU A 43 -19.39 -35.99 -5.17
C LEU A 43 -19.38 -37.06 -6.29
N VAL A 44 -18.87 -38.26 -5.99
CA VAL A 44 -18.94 -39.43 -6.89
C VAL A 44 -20.40 -39.82 -7.15
N ASP A 45 -21.22 -39.92 -6.09
CA ASP A 45 -22.66 -40.23 -6.21
C ASP A 45 -23.40 -39.17 -7.05
N TYR A 46 -23.09 -37.87 -6.83
CA TYR A 46 -23.62 -36.78 -7.64
C TYR A 46 -23.22 -36.91 -9.11
N ALA A 47 -21.94 -37.17 -9.38
CA ALA A 47 -21.42 -37.29 -10.74
C ALA A 47 -22.06 -38.47 -11.50
N GLN A 48 -22.29 -39.60 -10.82
CA GLN A 48 -22.99 -40.74 -11.41
C GLN A 48 -24.46 -40.43 -11.70
N ARG A 49 -25.17 -39.79 -10.75
CA ARG A 49 -26.61 -39.52 -10.88
C ARG A 49 -26.95 -38.37 -11.82
N HIS A 50 -26.18 -37.28 -11.79
CA HIS A 50 -26.51 -36.04 -12.48
C HIS A 50 -25.62 -35.72 -13.67
N LEU A 51 -24.42 -36.32 -13.75
CA LEU A 51 -23.54 -36.19 -14.92
C LEU A 51 -23.44 -37.49 -15.73
N GLN A 52 -24.13 -38.56 -15.29
CA GLN A 52 -24.20 -39.86 -15.97
C GLN A 52 -22.82 -40.46 -16.23
N LEU A 53 -21.85 -40.17 -15.36
CA LEU A 53 -20.49 -40.71 -15.45
C LEU A 53 -20.45 -42.15 -14.93
N ASN A 54 -19.61 -42.99 -15.53
CA ASN A 54 -19.36 -44.32 -14.97
C ASN A 54 -18.53 -44.22 -13.67
N GLU A 55 -18.37 -45.34 -12.95
CA GLU A 55 -17.68 -45.34 -11.65
C GLU A 55 -16.22 -44.85 -11.72
N GLU A 56 -15.48 -45.22 -12.76
CA GLU A 56 -14.09 -44.79 -12.93
C GLU A 56 -14.01 -43.29 -13.27
N GLU A 57 -14.88 -42.82 -14.16
CA GLU A 57 -15.00 -41.42 -14.56
C GLU A 57 -15.45 -40.53 -13.39
N ALA A 58 -16.39 -41.00 -12.56
CA ALA A 58 -16.88 -40.27 -11.40
C ALA A 58 -15.80 -40.15 -10.32
N LYS A 59 -15.00 -41.20 -10.09
CA LYS A 59 -13.83 -41.15 -9.21
C LYS A 59 -12.76 -40.19 -9.74
N ALA A 60 -12.54 -40.17 -11.05
CA ALA A 60 -11.63 -39.20 -11.67
C ALA A 60 -12.14 -37.75 -11.55
N PHE A 61 -13.46 -37.54 -11.71
CA PHE A 61 -14.12 -36.25 -11.56
C PHE A 61 -14.05 -35.70 -10.12
N ALA A 62 -14.18 -36.57 -9.12
CA ALA A 62 -14.14 -36.20 -7.71
C ALA A 62 -12.71 -35.97 -7.17
N GLN A 63 -11.68 -36.06 -8.02
CA GLN A 63 -10.31 -35.78 -7.59
C GLN A 63 -10.17 -34.34 -7.11
N PRO A 64 -9.51 -34.12 -5.97
CA PRO A 64 -9.42 -32.80 -5.37
C PRO A 64 -8.57 -31.88 -6.25
N LEU A 65 -9.19 -30.79 -6.74
CA LEU A 65 -8.46 -29.73 -7.40
C LEU A 65 -7.63 -28.94 -6.38
N LYS A 66 -6.51 -28.39 -6.83
CA LYS A 66 -5.72 -27.47 -6.03
C LYS A 66 -6.54 -26.18 -5.80
N GLN A 67 -7.03 -26.00 -4.59
CA GLN A 67 -7.83 -24.84 -4.21
C GLN A 67 -6.94 -23.61 -4.01
N ASP A 68 -6.89 -22.71 -4.99
CA ASP A 68 -6.21 -21.41 -4.87
C ASP A 68 -7.11 -20.31 -4.25
N GLY A 69 -8.28 -20.68 -3.70
CA GLY A 69 -9.23 -19.79 -3.03
C GLY A 69 -10.35 -19.27 -3.94
N TYR A 70 -11.16 -18.34 -3.43
CA TYR A 70 -12.27 -17.71 -4.16
C TYR A 70 -11.87 -16.33 -4.68
N SER A 71 -12.48 -15.90 -5.79
CA SER A 71 -12.41 -14.50 -6.23
C SER A 71 -13.10 -13.57 -5.22
N ASN A 72 -12.58 -12.36 -5.08
CA ASN A 72 -13.21 -11.30 -4.26
C ASN A 72 -14.51 -10.75 -4.89
N LEU A 73 -14.81 -11.12 -6.14
CA LEU A 73 -16.03 -10.71 -6.84
C LEU A 73 -16.97 -11.90 -7.02
N SER A 74 -18.26 -11.67 -6.76
CA SER A 74 -19.30 -12.64 -7.05
C SER A 74 -19.42 -12.90 -8.56
N LEU A 75 -19.89 -14.09 -8.95
CA LEU A 75 -20.18 -14.42 -10.35
C LEU A 75 -21.15 -13.41 -11.00
N CYS A 76 -22.15 -12.94 -10.24
CA CYS A 76 -23.08 -11.90 -10.71
C CYS A 76 -22.37 -10.58 -11.03
N ALA A 77 -21.36 -10.20 -10.24
CA ALA A 77 -20.56 -9.00 -10.51
C ALA A 77 -19.64 -9.21 -11.72
N LEU A 78 -18.96 -10.36 -11.80
CA LEU A 78 -18.09 -10.71 -12.92
C LEU A 78 -18.84 -10.70 -14.26
N ASN A 79 -20.03 -11.31 -14.31
CA ASN A 79 -20.85 -11.34 -15.52
C ASN A 79 -21.28 -9.94 -16.01
N LYS A 80 -21.28 -8.93 -15.14
CA LYS A 80 -21.56 -7.55 -15.53
C LYS A 80 -20.30 -6.79 -15.93
N ILE A 81 -19.16 -7.10 -15.32
CA ILE A 81 -17.88 -6.38 -15.52
C ILE A 81 -17.13 -6.91 -16.75
N ILE A 82 -17.02 -8.23 -16.91
CA ILE A 82 -16.22 -8.87 -17.96
C ILE A 82 -16.61 -8.41 -19.37
N PRO A 83 -17.91 -8.30 -19.74
CA PRO A 83 -18.28 -7.85 -21.08
C PRO A 83 -17.80 -6.42 -21.42
N HIS A 84 -17.57 -5.58 -20.41
CA HIS A 84 -16.97 -4.26 -20.63
C HIS A 84 -15.44 -4.38 -20.79
N MET A 85 -14.79 -5.26 -20.03
CA MET A 85 -13.35 -5.50 -20.14
C MET A 85 -12.94 -6.16 -21.46
N GLU A 86 -13.76 -7.06 -22.00
CA GLU A 86 -13.56 -7.66 -23.33
C GLU A 86 -13.59 -6.65 -24.48
N ARG A 87 -14.07 -5.43 -24.21
CA ARG A 87 -14.09 -4.30 -25.14
C ARG A 87 -12.98 -3.30 -24.84
N ASP A 88 -11.86 -3.77 -24.32
CA ASP A 88 -10.66 -2.99 -23.98
C ASP A 88 -10.86 -1.90 -22.91
N LEU A 89 -11.94 -1.98 -22.12
CA LEU A 89 -12.13 -1.08 -20.98
C LEU A 89 -11.34 -1.56 -19.78
N ILE A 90 -10.61 -0.65 -19.14
CA ILE A 90 -9.92 -0.98 -17.89
C ILE A 90 -10.93 -1.29 -16.77
N TYR A 91 -10.51 -2.09 -15.79
CA TYR A 91 -11.36 -2.61 -14.72
C TYR A 91 -12.20 -1.56 -13.98
N SER A 92 -11.64 -0.37 -13.73
CA SER A 92 -12.37 0.73 -13.07
C SER A 92 -13.56 1.21 -13.90
N HIS A 93 -13.40 1.36 -15.22
CA HIS A 93 -14.46 1.82 -16.13
C HIS A 93 -15.53 0.74 -16.27
N ALA A 94 -15.09 -0.50 -16.45
CA ALA A 94 -15.96 -1.66 -16.52
C ALA A 94 -16.82 -1.81 -15.25
N THR A 95 -16.25 -1.54 -14.07
CA THR A 95 -16.97 -1.59 -12.78
C THR A 95 -18.05 -0.50 -12.67
N PHE A 96 -17.78 0.71 -13.16
CA PHE A 96 -18.80 1.77 -13.20
C PHE A 96 -19.95 1.39 -14.14
N LEU A 97 -19.63 1.01 -15.38
CA LEU A 97 -20.61 0.63 -16.40
C LEU A 97 -21.47 -0.56 -15.99
N ALA A 98 -20.86 -1.56 -15.34
CA ALA A 98 -21.55 -2.77 -14.89
C ALA A 98 -22.78 -2.51 -14.00
N ASN A 99 -22.80 -1.42 -13.22
CA ASN A 99 -23.92 -1.12 -12.31
C ASN A 99 -24.74 0.12 -12.68
N LEU A 100 -24.31 0.89 -13.69
CA LEU A 100 -25.05 2.03 -14.22
C LEU A 100 -26.48 1.69 -14.68
N PRO A 101 -26.76 0.56 -15.38
CA PRO A 101 -28.14 0.19 -15.73
C PRO A 101 -29.07 0.09 -14.52
N ARG A 102 -28.53 -0.41 -13.40
CA ARG A 102 -29.28 -0.54 -12.14
C ARG A 102 -29.40 0.80 -11.43
N ALA A 103 -28.35 1.62 -11.46
CA ALA A 103 -28.33 2.94 -10.84
C ALA A 103 -29.34 3.88 -11.48
N LEU A 104 -29.42 3.86 -12.82
CA LEU A 104 -30.25 4.73 -13.66
C LEU A 104 -31.58 4.09 -14.07
N LYS A 105 -31.98 2.99 -13.41
CA LYS A 105 -33.26 2.32 -13.67
C LYS A 105 -34.41 3.32 -13.50
N GLY A 106 -35.18 3.55 -14.56
CA GLY A 106 -36.29 4.51 -14.60
C GLY A 106 -35.93 5.87 -15.22
N HIS A 107 -34.64 6.16 -15.42
CA HIS A 107 -34.14 7.37 -16.10
C HIS A 107 -33.67 7.07 -17.53
N ILE A 108 -33.25 5.84 -17.79
CA ILE A 108 -32.86 5.35 -19.13
C ILE A 108 -33.95 4.42 -19.69
N LYS A 109 -34.30 4.60 -20.97
CA LYS A 109 -35.24 3.74 -21.70
C LYS A 109 -34.58 2.48 -22.25
N ASP A 110 -33.45 2.62 -22.93
CA ASP A 110 -32.67 1.53 -23.49
C ASP A 110 -31.18 1.71 -23.17
N TRP A 111 -30.62 0.75 -22.43
CA TRP A 111 -29.22 0.79 -22.02
C TRP A 111 -28.28 0.62 -23.20
N GLU A 112 -28.59 -0.26 -24.15
CA GLU A 112 -27.67 -0.59 -25.25
C GLU A 112 -27.51 0.58 -26.22
N GLN A 113 -28.52 1.45 -26.32
CA GLN A 113 -28.47 2.67 -27.14
C GLN A 113 -27.70 3.81 -26.48
N GLU A 114 -27.88 4.03 -25.17
CA GLU A 114 -27.24 5.14 -24.43
C GLU A 114 -25.80 4.83 -24.00
N ARG A 115 -25.46 3.53 -23.86
CA ARG A 115 -24.15 3.08 -23.35
C ARG A 115 -22.96 3.72 -24.06
N PRO A 116 -22.87 3.80 -25.41
CA PRO A 116 -21.68 4.34 -26.07
C PRO A 116 -21.40 5.80 -25.71
N GLU A 117 -22.45 6.59 -25.49
CA GLU A 117 -22.28 7.98 -25.10
C GLU A 117 -21.86 8.12 -23.63
N ILE A 118 -22.44 7.29 -22.75
CA ILE A 118 -22.03 7.20 -21.34
C ILE A 118 -20.56 6.76 -21.23
N GLU A 119 -20.11 5.81 -22.05
CA GLU A 119 -18.71 5.37 -22.13
C GLU A 119 -17.78 6.53 -22.50
N ARG A 120 -18.14 7.32 -23.52
CA ARG A 120 -17.38 8.51 -23.92
C ARG A 120 -17.33 9.57 -22.81
N LEU A 121 -18.44 9.79 -22.11
CA LEU A 121 -18.51 10.73 -20.99
C LEU A 121 -17.63 10.29 -19.83
N ILE A 122 -17.68 9.01 -19.47
CA ILE A 122 -16.81 8.44 -18.43
C ILE A 122 -15.35 8.66 -18.83
N GLN A 123 -14.96 8.32 -20.07
CA GLN A 123 -13.59 8.52 -20.55
C GLN A 123 -13.11 9.97 -20.41
N SER A 124 -13.93 10.94 -20.88
CA SER A 124 -13.62 12.37 -20.75
C SER A 124 -13.54 12.81 -19.28
N LEU A 125 -14.41 12.26 -18.43
CA LEU A 125 -14.39 12.53 -16.99
C LEU A 125 -13.11 12.00 -16.32
N LEU A 126 -12.60 10.84 -16.73
CA LEU A 126 -11.37 10.27 -16.18
C LEU A 126 -10.14 11.08 -16.56
N GLU A 127 -10.07 11.51 -17.82
CA GLU A 127 -8.99 12.35 -18.33
C GLU A 127 -8.96 13.70 -17.59
N SER A 128 -10.12 14.34 -17.41
CA SER A 128 -10.24 15.58 -16.64
C SER A 128 -10.02 15.39 -15.13
N HIS A 129 -10.47 14.28 -14.54
CA HIS A 129 -10.25 14.00 -13.13
C HIS A 129 -8.76 13.77 -12.82
N ARG A 130 -8.02 13.11 -13.73
CA ARG A 130 -6.57 12.92 -13.60
C ARG A 130 -5.84 14.26 -13.58
N LEU A 131 -6.22 15.18 -14.47
CA LEU A 131 -5.73 16.56 -14.48
C LEU A 131 -5.96 17.23 -13.11
N ASP A 132 -7.19 17.19 -12.61
CA ASP A 132 -7.55 17.85 -11.35
C ASP A 132 -6.78 17.31 -10.13
N VAL A 133 -6.55 16.00 -10.06
CA VAL A 133 -5.80 15.36 -8.98
C VAL A 133 -4.34 15.83 -8.97
N HIS A 134 -3.66 15.80 -10.13
CA HIS A 134 -2.27 16.28 -10.24
C HIS A 134 -2.17 17.77 -9.91
N CYS A 135 -3.10 18.58 -10.40
CA CYS A 135 -3.13 20.01 -10.12
C CYS A 135 -3.36 20.31 -8.64
N SER A 136 -4.30 19.60 -7.99
CA SER A 136 -4.57 19.78 -6.56
C SER A 136 -3.43 19.35 -5.66
N PHE A 137 -2.76 18.25 -6.00
CA PHE A 137 -1.57 17.84 -5.26
C PHE A 137 -0.46 18.89 -5.36
N ALA A 138 -0.16 19.36 -6.57
CA ALA A 138 0.83 20.40 -6.80
C ALA A 138 0.47 21.69 -6.06
N ALA A 139 -0.78 22.15 -6.16
CA ALA A 139 -1.29 23.33 -5.46
C ALA A 139 -1.14 23.20 -3.94
N ARG A 140 -1.61 22.10 -3.34
CA ARG A 140 -1.49 21.84 -1.89
C ARG A 140 -0.04 21.80 -1.41
N SER A 141 0.84 21.19 -2.18
CA SER A 141 2.26 21.15 -1.84
C SER A 141 2.87 22.54 -1.87
N ILE A 142 2.55 23.36 -2.86
CA ILE A 142 3.07 24.73 -3.01
C ILE A 142 2.49 25.64 -1.94
N ALA A 143 1.18 25.57 -1.68
CA ALA A 143 0.51 26.31 -0.61
C ALA A 143 1.18 26.05 0.75
N ARG A 144 1.41 24.79 1.09
CA ARG A 144 2.12 24.41 2.32
C ARG A 144 3.53 25.00 2.40
N ASP A 145 4.25 25.06 1.29
CA ASP A 145 5.58 25.67 1.24
C ASP A 145 5.53 27.20 1.37
N LEU A 146 4.47 27.84 0.88
CA LEU A 146 4.22 29.27 1.04
C LEU A 146 3.86 29.60 2.50
N ASP A 147 3.00 28.80 3.14
CA ASP A 147 2.62 28.98 4.54
C ASP A 147 3.81 28.81 5.49
N LYS A 148 4.64 27.78 5.25
CA LYS A 148 5.90 27.58 5.99
C LYS A 148 6.86 28.75 5.83
N LYS A 149 6.86 29.41 4.67
CA LYS A 149 7.68 30.61 4.42
C LYS A 149 7.09 31.83 5.10
N GLN A 150 5.77 32.03 5.10
CA GLN A 150 5.11 33.10 5.85
C GLN A 150 5.36 32.96 7.36
N GLN A 151 5.30 31.75 7.92
CA GLN A 151 5.63 31.49 9.32
C GLN A 151 7.10 31.76 9.68
N LYS A 152 8.03 31.67 8.72
CA LYS A 152 9.43 32.08 8.90
C LYS A 152 9.68 33.55 8.58
N ALA A 153 8.81 34.18 7.80
CA ALA A 153 8.92 35.57 7.34
C ALA A 153 8.28 36.59 8.30
N SER A 154 7.82 36.16 9.50
CA SER A 154 7.70 37.08 10.62
C SER A 154 9.04 37.71 11.02
N ASP A 155 10.17 37.16 10.53
CA ASP A 155 11.51 37.74 10.59
C ASP A 155 12.16 37.88 9.19
N ALA A 156 11.48 38.49 8.21
CA ALA A 156 12.12 39.26 7.13
C ALA A 156 11.08 39.73 6.09
N LYS A 157 11.09 41.03 5.81
CA LYS A 157 10.27 41.69 4.78
C LYS A 157 10.34 40.99 3.42
N ALA A 158 9.13 40.79 2.89
CA ALA A 158 8.71 40.66 1.49
C ALA A 158 9.80 40.78 0.42
N SER A 159 9.99 39.70 -0.34
CA SER A 159 10.37 39.81 -1.75
C SER A 159 9.23 39.25 -2.60
N ALA A 160 8.74 40.10 -3.50
CA ALA A 160 7.81 39.74 -4.55
C ALA A 160 8.46 38.67 -5.44
N ALA A 161 8.04 37.42 -5.29
CA ALA A 161 8.37 36.37 -6.23
C ALA A 161 7.65 36.71 -7.54
N THR A 162 8.41 37.10 -8.57
CA THR A 162 7.91 37.34 -9.92
C THR A 162 7.08 36.15 -10.39
N TRP A 163 5.98 36.43 -11.11
CA TRP A 163 5.07 35.43 -11.71
C TRP A 163 5.82 34.28 -12.39
N GLU A 164 6.89 34.60 -13.09
CA GLU A 164 7.75 33.65 -13.78
C GLU A 164 8.45 32.65 -12.84
N GLY A 165 8.84 33.10 -11.65
CA GLY A 165 9.39 32.25 -10.59
C GLY A 165 8.36 31.31 -9.99
N LEU A 166 7.11 31.75 -9.81
CA LEU A 166 6.02 30.87 -9.36
C LEU A 166 5.65 29.85 -10.44
N ARG A 167 5.54 30.28 -11.70
CA ARG A 167 5.24 29.41 -12.84
C ARG A 167 6.29 28.31 -13.00
N GLN A 168 7.58 28.64 -12.84
CA GLN A 168 8.64 27.63 -12.88
C GLN A 168 8.57 26.65 -11.68
N ARG A 169 8.19 27.13 -10.49
CA ARG A 169 7.98 26.24 -9.32
C ARG A 169 6.82 25.29 -9.54
N ILE A 170 5.69 25.77 -10.09
CA ILE A 170 4.56 24.92 -10.46
C ILE A 170 5.00 23.88 -11.48
N ARG A 171 5.70 24.29 -12.54
CA ARG A 171 6.21 23.39 -13.58
C ARG A 171 7.11 22.29 -13.00
N ASN A 172 8.11 22.65 -12.21
CA ASN A 172 9.03 21.67 -11.61
C ASN A 172 8.28 20.69 -10.71
N LYS A 173 7.25 21.16 -9.99
CA LYS A 173 6.45 20.28 -9.13
C LYS A 173 5.57 19.34 -9.94
N LEU A 174 4.88 19.82 -10.97
CA LEU A 174 4.10 18.99 -11.89
C LEU A 174 4.98 17.95 -12.61
N GLN A 175 6.18 18.33 -13.04
CA GLN A 175 7.16 17.40 -13.62
C GLN A 175 7.58 16.29 -12.65
N ALA A 176 7.73 16.61 -11.36
CA ALA A 176 8.05 15.61 -10.35
C ALA A 176 6.87 14.66 -10.08
N GLU A 177 5.62 15.17 -10.10
CA GLU A 177 4.42 14.34 -9.84
C GLU A 177 3.98 13.50 -11.04
N ILE A 178 4.07 14.04 -12.26
CA ILE A 178 3.64 13.37 -13.49
C ILE A 178 4.77 12.50 -14.07
N GLY A 179 6.02 12.84 -13.76
CA GLY A 179 7.23 12.26 -14.35
C GLY A 179 7.74 13.09 -15.52
N ALA A 180 9.06 13.35 -15.54
CA ALA A 180 9.69 14.23 -16.52
C ALA A 180 9.51 13.75 -17.98
N GLY A 181 9.50 12.44 -18.20
CA GLY A 181 9.26 11.85 -19.52
C GLY A 181 7.83 12.09 -20.03
N ALA A 182 6.82 11.69 -19.25
CA ALA A 182 5.42 11.88 -19.61
C ALA A 182 5.03 13.36 -19.76
N TRP A 183 5.59 14.24 -18.92
CA TRP A 183 5.38 15.68 -19.04
C TRP A 183 5.91 16.26 -20.36
N ALA A 184 7.06 15.77 -20.84
CA ALA A 184 7.67 16.23 -22.08
C ALA A 184 6.87 15.83 -23.33
N GLU A 185 6.05 14.78 -23.25
CA GLU A 185 5.16 14.34 -24.33
C GLU A 185 3.91 15.22 -24.49
N PHE A 186 3.55 16.00 -23.48
CA PHE A 186 2.40 16.92 -23.55
C PHE A 186 2.66 18.08 -24.49
N SER A 187 1.64 18.47 -25.27
CA SER A 187 1.68 19.70 -26.07
C SER A 187 1.82 20.93 -25.16
N ALA A 188 2.33 22.04 -25.72
CA ALA A 188 2.48 23.28 -24.97
C ALA A 188 1.14 23.78 -24.39
N GLU A 189 0.06 23.62 -25.14
CA GLU A 189 -1.31 23.97 -24.71
C GLU A 189 -1.77 23.14 -23.51
N VAL A 190 -1.52 21.82 -23.52
CA VAL A 190 -1.84 20.95 -22.38
C VAL A 190 -1.01 21.35 -21.17
N GLN A 191 0.30 21.58 -21.33
CA GLN A 191 1.16 22.03 -20.24
C GLN A 191 0.67 23.35 -19.63
N ASP A 192 0.22 24.30 -20.46
CA ASP A 192 -0.33 25.57 -19.99
C ASP A 192 -1.65 25.40 -19.24
N ASN A 193 -2.55 24.53 -19.71
CA ASN A 193 -3.79 24.22 -18.98
C ASN A 193 -3.51 23.65 -17.57
N TYR A 194 -2.49 22.80 -17.41
CA TYR A 194 -2.06 22.31 -16.10
C TYR A 194 -1.54 23.44 -15.20
N LEU A 195 -0.73 24.35 -15.75
CA LEU A 195 -0.18 25.49 -15.01
C LEU A 195 -1.29 26.42 -14.53
N ASP A 196 -2.23 26.74 -15.41
CA ASP A 196 -3.35 27.64 -15.13
C ASP A 196 -4.32 27.03 -14.10
N ALA A 197 -4.59 25.73 -14.18
CA ALA A 197 -5.42 25.02 -13.20
C ALA A 197 -4.81 25.03 -11.79
N VAL A 198 -3.50 24.79 -11.66
CA VAL A 198 -2.79 24.90 -10.36
C VAL A 198 -2.86 26.33 -9.85
N TYR A 199 -2.68 27.31 -10.74
CA TYR A 199 -2.69 28.72 -10.37
C TYR A 199 -4.06 29.17 -9.84
N ALA A 200 -5.15 28.78 -10.51
CA ALA A 200 -6.50 29.07 -10.06
C ALA A 200 -6.76 28.52 -8.64
N GLN A 201 -6.27 27.32 -8.35
CA GLN A 201 -6.38 26.72 -7.02
C GLN A 201 -5.54 27.44 -5.95
N LEU A 202 -4.32 27.89 -6.30
CA LEU A 202 -3.49 28.68 -5.39
C LEU A 202 -4.11 30.05 -5.08
N ARG A 203 -4.72 30.69 -6.08
CA ARG A 203 -5.44 31.96 -5.88
C ARG A 203 -6.65 31.80 -4.96
N ASN A 204 -7.36 30.68 -5.06
CA ASN A 204 -8.46 30.36 -4.13
C ASN A 204 -7.93 30.13 -2.70
N HIS A 205 -6.76 29.50 -2.54
CA HIS A 205 -6.13 29.37 -1.22
C HIS A 205 -5.75 30.72 -0.61
N GLU A 206 -5.26 31.68 -1.40
CA GLU A 206 -4.95 33.03 -0.91
C GLU A 206 -6.20 33.79 -0.42
N THR A 207 -7.38 33.52 -0.99
CA THR A 207 -8.63 34.22 -0.63
C THR A 207 -9.43 33.50 0.45
N GLN A 208 -9.41 32.16 0.49
CA GLN A 208 -10.26 31.33 1.35
C GLN A 208 -9.50 30.51 2.40
N GLY A 209 -8.16 30.51 2.36
CA GLY A 209 -7.31 29.78 3.31
C GLY A 209 -7.21 28.27 3.06
N GLU A 210 -7.87 27.74 2.04
CA GLU A 210 -7.83 26.32 1.70
C GLU A 210 -7.75 26.11 0.17
N VAL A 211 -7.06 25.04 -0.24
CA VAL A 211 -7.12 24.55 -1.63
C VAL A 211 -8.34 23.64 -1.74
N ASN A 212 -9.30 24.02 -2.59
CA ASN A 212 -10.55 23.27 -2.79
C ASN A 212 -10.28 21.76 -2.97
N PRO A 213 -10.99 20.90 -2.23
CA PRO A 213 -10.86 19.47 -2.41
C PRO A 213 -11.36 19.06 -3.80
N VAL A 214 -10.60 18.20 -4.47
CA VAL A 214 -11.06 17.58 -5.72
C VAL A 214 -12.20 16.63 -5.35
N ALA A 215 -13.38 16.90 -5.89
CA ALA A 215 -14.52 15.99 -5.78
C ALA A 215 -14.14 14.60 -6.29
N THR A 216 -14.62 13.54 -5.65
CA THR A 216 -14.27 12.18 -6.07
C THR A 216 -14.76 11.92 -7.49
N ILE A 217 -14.09 11.03 -8.21
CA ILE A 217 -14.53 10.66 -9.57
C ILE A 217 -15.98 10.18 -9.60
N MET A 218 -16.39 9.51 -8.53
CA MET A 218 -17.76 9.05 -8.32
C MET A 218 -18.74 10.22 -8.22
N ASP A 219 -18.44 11.22 -7.40
CA ASP A 219 -19.33 12.36 -7.21
C ASP A 219 -19.51 13.11 -8.53
N LYS A 220 -18.42 13.39 -9.23
CA LYS A 220 -18.46 14.04 -10.55
C LYS A 220 -19.24 13.24 -11.59
N LEU A 221 -19.13 11.91 -11.55
CA LEU A 221 -19.90 11.04 -12.44
C LEU A 221 -21.39 11.13 -12.12
N VAL A 222 -21.77 11.11 -10.83
CA VAL A 222 -23.18 11.27 -10.44
C VAL A 222 -23.71 12.64 -10.84
N ASP A 223 -22.94 13.71 -10.62
CA ASP A 223 -23.33 15.08 -11.01
C ASP A 223 -23.61 15.16 -12.51
N LEU A 224 -22.68 14.64 -13.33
CA LEU A 224 -22.82 14.63 -14.79
C LEU A 224 -24.04 13.82 -15.25
N LEU A 225 -24.29 12.66 -14.63
CA LEU A 225 -25.45 11.85 -14.93
C LEU A 225 -26.76 12.53 -14.49
N CYS A 226 -26.75 13.19 -13.34
CA CYS A 226 -27.90 13.94 -12.85
C CYS A 226 -28.25 15.09 -13.79
N ASP A 227 -27.26 15.86 -14.23
CA ASP A 227 -27.44 16.96 -15.19
C ASP A 227 -28.00 16.45 -16.51
N ARG A 228 -27.43 15.38 -17.05
CA ARG A 228 -27.85 14.80 -18.33
C ARG A 228 -29.29 14.30 -18.31
N TYR A 229 -29.69 13.61 -17.25
CA TYR A 229 -31.01 12.99 -17.14
C TYR A 229 -32.03 13.87 -16.37
N GLY A 230 -31.70 15.13 -16.09
CA GLY A 230 -32.58 16.07 -15.39
C GLY A 230 -32.98 15.61 -13.99
N ILE A 231 -32.08 14.88 -13.31
CA ILE A 231 -32.31 14.32 -11.99
C ILE A 231 -31.94 15.39 -10.96
N PRO A 232 -32.86 15.77 -10.05
CA PRO A 232 -32.57 16.79 -9.04
C PRO A 232 -31.36 16.40 -8.18
N GLN A 233 -30.33 17.25 -8.20
CA GLN A 233 -29.09 17.06 -7.43
C GLN A 233 -29.35 17.18 -5.92
N HIS A 234 -30.27 18.07 -5.51
CA HIS A 234 -30.66 18.30 -4.13
C HIS A 234 -32.18 18.48 -3.98
N ASP A 235 -32.74 17.89 -2.92
CA ASP A 235 -34.03 18.29 -2.35
C ASP A 235 -33.72 19.44 -1.37
N PRO A 236 -34.12 20.69 -1.66
CA PRO A 236 -33.78 21.84 -0.81
C PRO A 236 -34.30 21.72 0.63
N ASP A 237 -35.34 20.89 0.84
CA ASP A 237 -36.04 20.76 2.11
C ASP A 237 -35.52 19.61 2.99
N LYS A 238 -34.45 18.90 2.58
CA LYS A 238 -33.91 17.76 3.34
C LYS A 238 -32.41 17.90 3.59
N ASP A 239 -32.04 17.80 4.87
CA ASP A 239 -30.64 17.72 5.33
C ASP A 239 -29.84 16.71 4.49
N HIS A 240 -28.56 16.98 4.27
CA HIS A 240 -27.65 16.23 3.38
C HIS A 240 -27.61 14.69 3.63
N GLU A 241 -28.11 14.20 4.77
CA GLU A 241 -28.23 12.76 5.07
C GLU A 241 -29.53 12.10 4.54
N HIS A 242 -30.53 12.86 4.08
CA HIS A 242 -31.85 12.36 3.73
C HIS A 242 -32.14 12.35 2.21
N SER A 243 -31.99 11.17 1.61
CA SER A 243 -32.68 10.66 0.39
C SER A 243 -32.93 11.63 -0.79
N SER A 244 -31.88 12.25 -1.34
CA SER A 244 -31.93 12.81 -2.70
C SER A 244 -31.76 11.71 -3.75
N ALA A 245 -32.29 11.93 -4.97
CA ALA A 245 -32.13 11.01 -6.09
C ALA A 245 -30.65 10.79 -6.44
N TRP A 246 -29.82 11.83 -6.27
CA TRP A 246 -28.36 11.78 -6.35
C TRP A 246 -27.76 10.73 -5.41
N LEU A 247 -28.12 10.74 -4.11
CA LEU A 247 -27.58 9.80 -3.13
C LEU A 247 -28.01 8.35 -3.43
N ALA A 248 -29.20 8.17 -3.99
CA ALA A 248 -29.70 6.86 -4.41
C ALA A 248 -28.90 6.28 -5.58
N ILE A 249 -28.51 7.12 -6.55
CA ILE A 249 -27.64 6.71 -7.67
C ILE A 249 -26.25 6.40 -7.13
N ARG A 250 -25.67 7.30 -6.33
CA ARG A 250 -24.33 7.14 -5.76
C ARG A 250 -24.18 5.85 -4.94
N LYS A 251 -25.14 5.52 -4.07
CA LYS A 251 -25.14 4.27 -3.28
C LYS A 251 -25.23 3.01 -4.15
N LYS A 252 -25.84 3.13 -5.33
CA LYS A 252 -25.94 2.02 -6.28
C LYS A 252 -24.71 1.91 -7.17
N LEU A 253 -23.84 2.90 -7.29
CA LEU A 253 -22.63 2.73 -8.10
C LEU A 253 -21.56 1.97 -7.31
N TYR A 254 -20.88 1.01 -7.95
CA TYR A 254 -19.78 0.29 -7.33
C TYR A 254 -18.53 1.17 -7.35
N HIS A 255 -17.87 1.31 -6.21
CA HIS A 255 -16.49 1.77 -6.16
C HIS A 255 -15.56 0.55 -6.12
N PRO A 256 -14.56 0.44 -7.00
CA PRO A 256 -13.60 -0.69 -7.03
C PRO A 256 -12.92 -0.97 -5.67
N SER A 257 -12.79 0.07 -4.84
CA SER A 257 -12.16 0.02 -3.51
C SER A 257 -13.15 0.05 -2.35
N ALA A 258 -14.46 -0.10 -2.58
CA ALA A 258 -15.46 -0.12 -1.51
C ALA A 258 -15.33 -1.41 -0.69
N ILE A 259 -14.41 -1.38 0.28
CA ILE A 259 -14.42 -2.26 1.43
C ILE A 259 -15.66 -1.88 2.26
N GLU A 260 -16.35 -2.87 2.83
CA GLU A 260 -17.46 -2.63 3.75
C GLU A 260 -17.05 -1.58 4.79
N LEU A 261 -17.65 -0.38 4.70
CA LEU A 261 -17.31 0.73 5.58
C LEU A 261 -17.75 0.40 7.01
N TYR A 262 -16.85 0.64 7.96
CA TYR A 262 -17.20 0.65 9.37
C TYR A 262 -18.34 1.66 9.60
N PRO A 263 -19.46 1.26 10.24
CA PRO A 263 -20.63 2.12 10.34
C PRO A 263 -20.31 3.41 11.11
N PRO A 264 -20.92 4.55 10.72
CA PRO A 264 -20.72 5.81 11.43
C PRO A 264 -21.16 5.70 12.90
N ALA A 265 -20.52 6.50 13.74
CA ALA A 265 -20.87 6.62 15.16
C ALA A 265 -22.33 7.06 15.31
N LYS A 266 -23.03 6.49 16.30
CA LYS A 266 -24.44 6.82 16.55
C LYS A 266 -24.60 7.45 17.92
N ALA A 267 -25.57 8.35 18.05
CA ALA A 267 -26.00 8.85 19.34
C ALA A 267 -26.63 7.70 20.15
N GLY A 268 -26.17 7.54 21.39
CA GLY A 268 -26.82 6.67 22.36
C GLY A 268 -28.11 7.30 22.91
N ASN A 269 -28.80 6.57 23.78
CA ASN A 269 -30.02 7.05 24.45
C ASN A 269 -29.77 8.29 25.34
N ASP A 270 -28.53 8.54 25.70
CA ASP A 270 -28.04 9.70 26.46
C ASP A 270 -27.61 10.87 25.56
N GLY A 271 -27.86 10.78 24.25
CA GLY A 271 -27.48 11.81 23.27
C GLY A 271 -25.99 11.84 22.93
N GLN A 272 -25.15 11.01 23.58
CA GLN A 272 -23.72 10.99 23.35
C GLN A 272 -23.37 10.13 22.13
N ILE A 273 -22.55 10.67 21.24
CA ILE A 273 -22.09 9.99 20.02
C ILE A 273 -20.96 9.02 20.39
N ARG A 274 -21.13 7.74 20.06
CA ARG A 274 -20.14 6.69 20.37
C ARG A 274 -19.84 5.82 19.17
N LEU A 275 -18.62 5.29 19.15
CA LEU A 275 -18.19 4.28 18.18
C LEU A 275 -18.91 2.93 18.42
N GLY A 276 -19.39 2.33 17.33
CA GLY A 276 -20.10 1.05 17.31
C GLY A 276 -19.19 -0.19 17.36
N SER A 277 -19.75 -1.38 17.16
CA SER A 277 -18.96 -2.63 17.16
C SER A 277 -17.96 -2.67 15.99
N PRO A 278 -16.65 -2.95 16.22
CA PRO A 278 -15.63 -3.08 15.17
C PRO A 278 -15.79 -4.34 14.32
N ARG A 279 -16.83 -5.15 14.57
CA ARG A 279 -17.07 -6.38 13.80
C ARG A 279 -17.63 -6.01 12.43
N ILE A 280 -16.83 -6.27 11.40
CA ILE A 280 -17.29 -6.32 10.02
C ILE A 280 -17.19 -7.77 9.51
N PRO A 281 -18.19 -8.28 8.75
CA PRO A 281 -18.20 -9.68 8.28
C PRO A 281 -16.93 -10.11 7.53
N SER A 282 -16.31 -9.16 6.85
CA SER A 282 -15.07 -9.31 6.08
C SER A 282 -13.81 -9.55 6.93
N ILE A 283 -13.74 -9.10 8.18
CA ILE A 283 -12.56 -9.28 9.04
C ILE A 283 -12.84 -10.28 10.17
N LYS A 284 -12.24 -11.47 10.07
CA LYS A 284 -12.41 -12.57 11.04
C LYS A 284 -11.21 -12.80 11.97
N ASN A 285 -10.17 -11.96 11.91
CA ASN A 285 -8.97 -12.17 12.72
C ASN A 285 -9.23 -11.80 14.21
N PRO A 286 -9.16 -12.76 15.15
CA PRO A 286 -9.48 -12.51 16.56
C PRO A 286 -8.49 -11.54 17.25
N VAL A 287 -7.23 -11.49 16.82
CA VAL A 287 -6.23 -10.57 17.36
C VAL A 287 -6.54 -9.14 16.94
N PHE A 288 -6.81 -8.92 15.65
CA PHE A 288 -7.27 -7.63 15.13
C PHE A 288 -8.55 -7.16 15.84
N MET A 289 -9.52 -8.06 15.97
CA MET A 289 -10.79 -7.76 16.63
C MET A 289 -10.61 -7.36 18.10
N ARG A 290 -9.68 -8.01 18.81
CA ARG A 290 -9.33 -7.62 20.18
C ARG A 290 -8.75 -6.22 20.23
N THR A 291 -7.79 -5.90 19.37
CA THR A 291 -7.15 -4.57 19.29
C THR A 291 -8.17 -3.48 18.99
N MET A 292 -9.01 -3.65 17.96
CA MET A 292 -10.03 -2.67 17.60
C MET A 292 -11.09 -2.48 18.68
N THR A 293 -11.43 -3.54 19.42
CA THR A 293 -12.36 -3.44 20.55
C THR A 293 -11.78 -2.62 21.69
N GLN A 294 -10.49 -2.76 21.99
CA GLN A 294 -9.80 -1.95 23.00
C GLN A 294 -9.69 -0.49 22.57
N LEU A 295 -9.34 -0.24 21.30
CA LEU A 295 -9.29 1.11 20.74
C LEU A 295 -10.67 1.79 20.84
N ARG A 296 -11.74 1.08 20.51
CA ARG A 296 -13.11 1.58 20.67
C ARG A 296 -13.42 1.96 22.12
N HIS A 297 -13.06 1.10 23.09
CA HIS A 297 -13.30 1.41 24.51
C HIS A 297 -12.55 2.66 24.95
N LEU A 298 -11.29 2.80 24.52
CA LEU A 298 -10.47 3.96 24.84
C LEU A 298 -11.09 5.24 24.25
N ILE A 299 -11.40 5.24 22.95
CA ILE A 299 -11.99 6.41 22.28
C ILE A 299 -13.34 6.77 22.90
N ASN A 300 -14.21 5.78 23.15
CA ASN A 300 -15.50 6.05 23.78
C ASN A 300 -15.35 6.58 25.22
N ALA A 301 -14.36 6.10 25.99
CA ALA A 301 -14.07 6.65 27.31
C ALA A 301 -13.58 8.10 27.22
N MET A 302 -12.71 8.43 26.26
CA MET A 302 -12.24 9.79 26.00
C MET A 302 -13.39 10.73 25.58
N LEU A 303 -14.30 10.26 24.72
CA LEU A 303 -15.51 10.99 24.32
C LEU A 303 -16.44 11.24 25.51
N ASN A 304 -16.70 10.20 26.32
CA ASN A 304 -17.56 10.32 27.51
C ASN A 304 -16.99 11.32 28.53
N ASN A 305 -15.67 11.34 28.70
CA ASN A 305 -14.97 12.28 29.59
C ASN A 305 -14.76 13.66 28.95
N GLN A 306 -15.24 13.89 27.73
CA GLN A 306 -15.08 15.13 26.97
C GLN A 306 -13.60 15.55 26.77
N TRP A 307 -12.69 14.58 26.74
CA TRP A 307 -11.27 14.84 26.45
C TRP A 307 -11.02 15.03 24.95
N ILE A 308 -11.90 14.49 24.12
CA ILE A 308 -11.90 14.61 22.67
C ILE A 308 -13.32 14.87 22.17
N ASP A 309 -13.41 15.42 20.98
CA ASP A 309 -14.65 15.76 20.29
C ASP A 309 -14.59 15.40 18.79
N GLN A 310 -15.60 15.80 18.01
CA GLN A 310 -15.65 15.57 16.57
C GLN A 310 -14.57 16.33 15.77
N GLY A 311 -14.07 17.45 16.29
CA GLY A 311 -13.00 18.23 15.66
C GLY A 311 -11.61 17.67 15.94
N THR A 312 -11.49 16.72 16.88
CA THR A 312 -10.22 16.15 17.31
C THR A 312 -9.64 15.21 16.27
N ARG A 313 -8.42 15.51 15.80
CA ARG A 313 -7.69 14.65 14.88
C ARG A 313 -6.94 13.54 15.63
N ILE A 314 -7.29 12.29 15.37
CA ILE A 314 -6.62 11.12 15.94
C ILE A 314 -5.62 10.58 14.92
N HIS A 315 -4.33 10.54 15.30
CA HIS A 315 -3.29 9.91 14.51
C HIS A 315 -3.13 8.45 14.97
N VAL A 316 -3.39 7.50 14.07
CA VAL A 316 -3.27 6.07 14.36
C VAL A 316 -2.07 5.51 13.60
N GLU A 317 -1.12 4.94 14.33
CA GLU A 317 -0.04 4.15 13.75
C GLU A 317 -0.41 2.66 13.82
N MET A 318 -0.43 1.99 12.67
CA MET A 318 -0.73 0.56 12.59
C MET A 318 0.43 -0.19 11.97
N ALA A 319 0.69 -1.40 12.48
CA ALA A 319 1.54 -2.35 11.77
C ALA A 319 0.81 -2.84 10.50
N ARG A 320 1.53 -2.99 9.38
CA ARG A 320 0.96 -3.48 8.12
C ARG A 320 0.47 -4.91 8.23
N ASP A 321 1.25 -5.73 8.93
CA ASP A 321 1.03 -7.16 9.07
C ASP A 321 1.00 -7.54 10.55
N LEU A 322 0.16 -8.53 10.87
CA LEU A 322 0.16 -9.16 12.18
C LEU A 322 1.19 -10.28 12.20
N ASN A 323 2.19 -10.15 13.07
CA ASN A 323 3.18 -11.20 13.26
C ASN A 323 2.52 -12.50 13.74
N THR A 324 2.80 -13.58 13.02
CA THR A 324 2.47 -14.95 13.43
C THR A 324 3.20 -15.34 14.72
N ALA A 325 2.80 -16.44 15.36
CA ALA A 325 3.50 -16.95 16.55
C ALA A 325 4.99 -17.23 16.27
N ASN A 326 5.30 -17.80 15.10
CA ASN A 326 6.66 -18.13 14.71
C ASN A 326 7.51 -16.88 14.42
N GLU A 327 6.92 -15.83 13.84
CA GLU A 327 7.58 -14.52 13.66
C GLU A 327 7.83 -13.82 15.00
N ARG A 328 6.86 -13.84 15.93
CA ARG A 328 7.07 -13.29 17.28
C ARG A 328 8.21 -14.01 18.01
N ASN A 329 8.27 -15.34 17.92
CA ASN A 329 9.38 -16.10 18.51
C ASN A 329 10.74 -15.75 17.88
N ALA A 330 10.78 -15.52 16.58
CA ALA A 330 11.99 -15.07 15.89
C ALA A 330 12.42 -13.66 16.34
N ILE A 331 11.47 -12.74 16.51
CA ILE A 331 11.73 -11.39 17.03
C ILE A 331 12.26 -11.46 18.48
N TYR A 332 11.63 -12.26 19.35
CA TYR A 332 12.12 -12.42 20.73
C TYR A 332 13.50 -13.06 20.80
N ARG A 333 13.82 -13.97 19.88
CA ARG A 333 15.18 -14.49 19.74
C ARG A 333 16.14 -13.36 19.33
N GLU A 334 15.79 -12.58 18.30
CA GLU A 334 16.61 -11.47 17.83
C GLU A 334 16.87 -10.43 18.93
N GLN A 335 15.84 -10.04 19.68
CA GLN A 335 15.97 -9.10 20.81
C GLN A 335 16.92 -9.63 21.89
N ARG A 336 16.77 -10.90 22.30
CA ARG A 336 17.67 -11.51 23.30
C ARG A 336 19.12 -11.58 22.84
N GLU A 337 19.35 -11.94 21.57
CA GLU A 337 20.72 -11.96 21.03
C GLU A 337 21.29 -10.54 20.91
N ARG A 338 20.48 -9.54 20.51
CA ARG A 338 20.88 -8.12 20.49
C ARG A 338 21.22 -7.59 21.88
N GLU A 339 20.48 -7.95 22.91
CA GLU A 339 20.76 -7.57 24.30
C GLU A 339 22.11 -8.15 24.77
N LYS A 340 22.38 -9.42 24.45
CA LYS A 340 23.68 -10.06 24.73
C LYS A 340 24.83 -9.37 23.99
N GLU A 341 24.65 -9.08 22.69
CA GLU A 341 25.62 -8.33 21.89
C GLU A 341 25.90 -6.95 22.49
N HIS A 342 24.84 -6.19 22.82
CA HIS A 342 24.96 -4.86 23.43
C HIS A 342 25.74 -4.91 24.74
N GLU A 343 25.49 -5.90 25.60
CA GLU A 343 26.21 -6.06 26.85
C GLU A 343 27.68 -6.46 26.64
N ALA A 344 27.96 -7.34 25.68
CA ALA A 344 29.33 -7.70 25.32
C ALA A 344 30.10 -6.49 24.78
N TYR A 345 29.49 -5.68 23.91
CA TYR A 345 30.10 -4.47 23.37
C TYR A 345 30.31 -3.41 24.44
N ARG A 346 29.34 -3.23 25.36
CA ARG A 346 29.49 -2.33 26.51
C ARG A 346 30.75 -2.66 27.30
N LYS A 347 30.93 -3.93 27.67
CA LYS A 347 32.11 -4.40 28.40
C LYS A 347 33.40 -4.16 27.61
N ALA A 348 33.43 -4.54 26.33
CA ALA A 348 34.61 -4.35 25.50
C ALA A 348 35.02 -2.87 25.37
N ILE A 349 34.04 -1.95 25.27
CA ILE A 349 34.30 -0.50 25.22
C ILE A 349 34.87 0.00 26.56
N GLU A 350 34.31 -0.46 27.67
CA GLU A 350 34.73 -0.07 29.03
C GLU A 350 36.12 -0.62 29.39
N GLU A 351 36.46 -1.84 28.94
CA GLU A 351 37.79 -2.45 29.10
C GLU A 351 38.88 -1.66 28.39
N GLU A 352 38.56 -1.06 27.25
CA GLU A 352 39.44 -0.16 26.49
C GLU A 352 39.52 1.26 27.09
N GLY A 353 38.83 1.51 28.21
CA GLY A 353 38.87 2.77 28.96
C GLY A 353 37.94 3.86 28.43
N PHE A 354 36.99 3.52 27.55
CA PHE A 354 35.99 4.46 27.03
C PHE A 354 34.65 4.34 27.78
N ARG A 355 33.86 5.41 27.76
CA ARG A 355 32.47 5.37 28.25
C ARG A 355 31.58 4.69 27.20
N ALA A 356 30.75 3.74 27.63
CA ALA A 356 29.82 3.04 26.75
C ALA A 356 28.41 3.63 26.78
N THR A 357 28.13 4.64 25.94
CA THR A 357 26.75 5.09 25.69
C THR A 357 26.05 4.22 24.63
N ASP A 358 24.72 4.32 24.49
CA ASP A 358 23.99 3.59 23.45
C ASP A 358 24.47 3.92 22.03
N THR A 359 24.94 5.16 21.82
CA THR A 359 25.51 5.58 20.53
C THR A 359 26.89 4.97 20.33
N ASP A 360 27.72 4.86 21.38
CA ASP A 360 29.04 4.23 21.31
C ASP A 360 28.92 2.72 21.05
N ILE A 361 27.93 2.06 21.65
CA ILE A 361 27.63 0.65 21.37
C ILE A 361 27.24 0.47 19.90
N LEU A 362 26.43 1.37 19.34
CA LEU A 362 26.08 1.33 17.91
C LEU A 362 27.32 1.58 17.02
N LYS A 363 28.17 2.55 17.37
CA LYS A 363 29.44 2.80 16.66
C LYS A 363 30.34 1.57 16.70
N TYR A 364 30.51 0.95 17.86
CA TYR A 364 31.32 -0.23 18.05
C TYR A 364 30.79 -1.42 17.24
N ARG A 365 29.46 -1.62 17.24
CA ARG A 365 28.81 -2.60 16.37
C ARG A 365 29.18 -2.33 14.91
N LEU A 366 28.92 -1.13 14.38
CA LEU A 366 29.22 -0.78 12.99
C LEU A 366 30.72 -0.91 12.65
N TRP A 367 31.60 -0.65 13.62
CA TRP A 367 33.04 -0.83 13.49
C TRP A 367 33.42 -2.29 13.26
N LEU A 368 32.84 -3.22 14.03
CA LEU A 368 33.01 -4.66 13.81
C LEU A 368 32.38 -5.11 12.49
N GLU A 369 31.19 -4.61 12.13
CA GLU A 369 30.52 -4.94 10.87
C GLU A 369 31.35 -4.53 9.63
N GLN A 370 32.22 -3.53 9.79
CA GLN A 370 33.12 -3.00 8.75
C GLN A 370 34.56 -3.53 8.85
N GLN A 371 34.81 -4.51 9.71
CA GLN A 371 36.14 -5.05 9.97
C GLN A 371 37.17 -3.94 10.26
N GLU A 372 36.78 -2.96 11.07
CA GLU A 372 37.63 -1.85 11.51
C GLU A 372 38.08 -0.89 10.38
N HIS A 373 37.48 -0.94 9.19
CA HIS A 373 37.87 -0.08 8.06
C HIS A 373 36.71 0.82 7.59
N CYS A 374 37.04 2.04 7.16
CA CYS A 374 36.07 2.91 6.52
C CYS A 374 35.76 2.43 5.09
N ILE A 375 34.49 2.14 4.77
CA ILE A 375 34.10 1.66 3.42
C ILE A 375 34.40 2.71 2.33
N TYR A 376 34.36 4.00 2.68
CA TYR A 376 34.56 5.09 1.73
C TYR A 376 36.02 5.40 1.42
N THR A 377 36.90 5.34 2.43
CA THR A 377 38.30 5.76 2.31
C THR A 377 39.29 4.61 2.45
N ASN A 378 38.82 3.41 2.81
CA ASN A 378 39.61 2.22 3.14
C ASN A 378 40.65 2.41 4.26
N LYS A 379 40.56 3.50 5.02
CA LYS A 379 41.44 3.75 6.15
C LYS A 379 41.00 2.91 7.35
N LYS A 380 41.97 2.34 8.07
CA LYS A 380 41.72 1.68 9.35
C LYS A 380 41.19 2.70 10.38
N ILE A 381 40.18 2.30 11.12
CA ILE A 381 39.51 3.07 12.16
C ILE A 381 40.03 2.56 13.50
N GLY A 382 40.76 3.40 14.24
CA GLY A 382 41.14 3.09 15.63
C GLY A 382 40.02 3.43 16.61
N LEU A 383 39.91 2.70 17.72
CA LEU A 383 38.88 2.96 18.75
C LEU A 383 38.95 4.38 19.32
N THR A 384 40.15 4.91 19.59
CA THR A 384 40.31 6.31 20.03
C THR A 384 39.81 7.32 18.99
N GLN A 385 39.97 7.02 17.70
CA GLN A 385 39.47 7.87 16.61
C GLN A 385 37.96 7.76 16.40
N LEU A 386 37.30 6.78 17.03
CA LEU A 386 35.87 6.53 16.92
C LEU A 386 35.09 6.97 18.16
N LEU A 387 35.65 6.71 19.35
CA LEU A 387 35.02 6.87 20.66
C LEU A 387 35.72 7.87 21.59
N GLY A 388 36.90 8.37 21.21
CA GLY A 388 37.61 9.39 22.00
C GLY A 388 36.98 10.78 21.92
N ASP A 389 37.57 11.75 22.62
CA ASP A 389 37.03 13.11 22.79
C ASP A 389 36.85 13.88 21.46
N ASN A 390 37.65 13.54 20.44
CA ASN A 390 37.53 14.13 19.10
C ASN A 390 37.47 13.05 18.01
N PRO A 391 36.31 12.40 17.81
CA PRO A 391 36.21 11.17 17.01
C PRO A 391 36.27 11.45 15.51
N VAL A 392 37.37 11.18 14.80
CA VAL A 392 37.50 11.44 13.34
C VAL A 392 36.42 10.71 12.51
N TYR A 393 35.94 9.57 12.98
CA TYR A 393 34.90 8.77 12.33
C TYR A 393 33.56 8.90 13.07
N ASP A 394 32.47 8.89 12.31
CA ASP A 394 31.12 8.96 12.87
C ASP A 394 30.12 8.17 12.04
N ILE A 395 28.92 7.99 12.60
CA ILE A 395 27.80 7.35 11.92
C ILE A 395 27.29 8.27 10.80
N GLU A 396 27.16 7.71 9.60
CA GLU A 396 26.54 8.37 8.46
C GLU A 396 25.43 7.50 7.83
N HIS A 397 24.58 8.13 7.03
CA HIS A 397 23.50 7.45 6.32
C HIS A 397 23.92 7.13 4.89
N THR A 398 24.16 5.86 4.56
CA THR A 398 24.65 5.42 3.24
C THR A 398 23.84 6.07 2.11
N LEU A 399 22.51 5.97 2.20
CA LEU A 399 21.55 6.77 1.44
C LEU A 399 21.15 8.01 2.24
N PRO A 400 21.24 9.21 1.67
CA PRO A 400 20.90 10.43 2.40
C PRO A 400 19.47 10.43 2.95
N ARG A 401 19.35 10.63 4.27
CA ARG A 401 18.06 10.64 4.98
C ARG A 401 17.05 11.64 4.39
N SER A 402 17.52 12.79 3.92
CA SER A 402 16.72 13.82 3.24
C SER A 402 16.01 13.32 1.99
N LEU A 403 16.49 12.24 1.37
CA LEU A 403 15.93 11.66 0.15
C LEU A 403 15.02 10.46 0.43
N VAL A 404 15.40 9.59 1.38
CA VAL A 404 14.71 8.30 1.61
C VAL A 404 13.95 8.18 2.94
N LEU A 405 14.12 9.14 3.86
CA LEU A 405 13.54 9.13 5.21
C LEU A 405 13.84 7.85 6.00
N ASP A 406 14.98 7.21 5.74
CA ASP A 406 15.36 5.92 6.33
C ASP A 406 16.48 6.07 7.38
N ASN A 407 16.13 5.83 8.65
CA ASN A 407 17.07 5.79 9.79
C ASN A 407 17.37 4.37 10.26
N SER A 408 16.99 3.34 9.50
CA SER A 408 17.27 1.96 9.90
C SER A 408 18.77 1.67 9.92
N GLN A 409 19.20 0.75 10.78
CA GLN A 409 20.62 0.39 10.92
C GLN A 409 21.25 -0.15 9.62
N GLU A 410 20.45 -0.71 8.71
CA GLU A 410 20.90 -1.12 7.37
C GLU A 410 21.30 0.06 6.47
N ASN A 411 20.86 1.28 6.80
CA ASN A 411 21.28 2.52 6.14
C ASN A 411 22.40 3.23 6.89
N LEU A 412 22.92 2.68 8.00
CA LEU A 412 23.95 3.32 8.81
C LEU A 412 25.31 2.64 8.62
N THR A 413 26.33 3.45 8.40
CA THR A 413 27.74 3.03 8.28
C THR A 413 28.66 4.04 8.95
N LEU A 414 29.88 3.64 9.29
CA LEU A 414 30.94 4.53 9.77
C LEU A 414 31.71 5.12 8.59
N CYS A 415 31.88 6.44 8.64
CA CYS A 415 32.64 7.20 7.66
C CYS A 415 33.48 8.28 8.35
N ASP A 416 34.56 8.68 7.68
CA ASP A 416 35.34 9.85 8.05
C ASP A 416 34.44 11.10 8.00
N ARG A 417 34.43 11.90 9.08
CA ARG A 417 33.57 13.10 9.17
C ARG A 417 33.86 14.10 8.05
N SER A 418 35.13 14.26 7.65
CA SER A 418 35.52 15.15 6.55
C SER A 418 35.04 14.60 5.21
N TYR A 419 35.22 13.30 4.96
CA TYR A 419 34.73 12.69 3.73
C TYR A 419 33.21 12.79 3.61
N ASN A 420 32.48 12.51 4.70
CA ASN A 420 31.02 12.58 4.70
C ASN A 420 30.51 14.01 4.43
N ARG A 421 31.11 15.03 5.06
CA ARG A 421 30.69 16.43 4.92
C ARG A 421 31.12 17.07 3.60
N ASP A 422 32.34 16.79 3.16
CA ASP A 422 32.97 17.55 2.08
C ASP A 422 32.81 16.83 0.74
N VAL A 423 32.82 15.49 0.73
CA VAL A 423 32.68 14.66 -0.47
C VAL A 423 31.28 14.07 -0.57
N LYS A 424 30.88 13.17 0.34
CA LYS A 424 29.63 12.40 0.19
C LYS A 424 28.39 13.29 0.12
N ARG A 425 28.22 14.19 1.09
CA ARG A 425 27.09 15.13 1.17
C ARG A 425 25.75 14.40 0.99
N ASN A 426 24.85 14.98 0.18
CA ASN A 426 23.54 14.43 -0.15
C ASN A 426 23.58 13.51 -1.39
N ARG A 427 24.70 12.82 -1.65
CA ARG A 427 24.87 11.88 -2.76
C ARG A 427 24.80 10.43 -2.30
N ILE A 428 24.34 9.55 -3.18
CA ILE A 428 24.39 8.09 -2.98
C ILE A 428 25.77 7.55 -3.40
N PRO A 429 26.19 6.36 -2.95
CA PRO A 429 27.53 5.83 -3.22
C PRO A 429 27.92 5.77 -4.70
N SER A 430 26.97 5.43 -5.59
CA SER A 430 27.18 5.37 -7.05
C SER A 430 27.48 6.73 -7.71
N GLN A 431 27.20 7.84 -7.03
CA GLN A 431 27.48 9.20 -7.51
C GLN A 431 28.82 9.76 -7.02
N LEU A 432 29.63 8.95 -6.32
CA LEU A 432 30.91 9.35 -5.77
C LEU A 432 32.05 9.07 -6.78
N PRO A 433 33.17 9.82 -6.72
CA PRO A 433 34.29 9.64 -7.67
C PRO A 433 34.89 8.23 -7.69
N GLU A 434 34.79 7.48 -6.59
CA GLU A 434 35.31 6.10 -6.45
C GLU A 434 34.17 5.08 -6.27
N ALA A 435 33.02 5.32 -6.91
CA ALA A 435 31.80 4.50 -6.76
C ALA A 435 32.06 2.99 -6.83
N GLU A 436 32.76 2.51 -7.87
CA GLU A 436 33.00 1.07 -8.04
C GLU A 436 33.93 0.50 -6.95
N ALA A 437 34.96 1.24 -6.55
CA ALA A 437 35.85 0.79 -5.48
C ALA A 437 35.13 0.74 -4.13
N ILE A 438 34.22 1.68 -3.87
CA ILE A 438 33.37 1.70 -2.67
C ILE A 438 32.42 0.50 -2.67
N ALA A 439 31.74 0.24 -3.80
CA ALA A 439 30.84 -0.91 -3.95
C ALA A 439 31.58 -2.23 -3.79
N GLU A 440 32.77 -2.37 -4.39
CA GLU A 440 33.59 -3.56 -4.29
C GLU A 440 34.07 -3.83 -2.86
N ARG A 441 34.43 -2.78 -2.10
CA ARG A 441 34.72 -2.91 -0.67
C ARG A 441 33.52 -3.43 0.12
N ALA A 442 32.32 -2.91 -0.16
CA ALA A 442 31.09 -3.39 0.50
C ALA A 442 30.79 -4.86 0.13
N ARG A 443 30.95 -5.27 -1.13
CA ARG A 443 30.79 -6.66 -1.58
C ARG A 443 31.74 -7.58 -0.83
N LYS A 444 33.03 -7.26 -0.81
CA LYS A 444 34.05 -8.07 -0.12
C LYS A 444 33.76 -8.26 1.37
N LEU A 445 33.20 -7.25 2.03
CA LEU A 445 32.87 -7.33 3.45
C LEU A 445 31.66 -8.22 3.75
N TRP A 446 30.62 -8.19 2.90
CA TRP A 446 29.31 -8.74 3.28
C TRP A 446 28.79 -9.86 2.38
N GLN A 447 29.34 -10.08 1.18
CA GLN A 447 28.82 -11.06 0.23
C GLN A 447 28.88 -12.49 0.78
N GLU A 448 30.02 -12.91 1.34
CA GLU A 448 30.16 -14.26 1.91
C GLU A 448 29.12 -14.54 3.02
N LYS A 449 28.87 -13.53 3.86
CA LYS A 449 27.87 -13.61 4.93
C LYS A 449 26.46 -13.70 4.38
N ILE A 450 26.16 -12.95 3.31
CA ILE A 450 24.87 -13.00 2.60
C ILE A 450 24.67 -14.40 2.02
N ASP A 451 25.64 -14.93 1.28
CA ASP A 451 25.56 -16.25 0.63
C ASP A 451 25.34 -17.37 1.66
N GLY A 452 26.08 -17.32 2.78
CA GLY A 452 25.89 -18.25 3.90
C GLY A 452 24.48 -18.19 4.49
N LEU A 453 23.93 -16.98 4.69
CA LEU A 453 22.58 -16.78 5.19
C LEU A 453 21.51 -17.24 4.18
N GLU A 454 21.71 -17.03 2.88
CA GLU A 454 20.81 -17.52 1.83
C GLU A 454 20.67 -19.04 1.86
N LEU A 455 21.80 -19.75 1.98
CA LEU A 455 21.83 -21.20 2.11
C LEU A 455 21.07 -21.67 3.35
N ILE A 456 21.24 -21.00 4.49
CA ILE A 456 20.52 -21.32 5.73
C ILE A 456 19.02 -21.09 5.56
N VAL A 457 18.62 -19.94 5.02
CA VAL A 457 17.22 -19.59 4.78
C VAL A 457 16.56 -20.60 3.85
N ALA A 458 17.21 -20.98 2.75
CA ALA A 458 16.72 -21.99 1.82
C ALA A 458 16.54 -23.36 2.50
N LYS A 459 17.52 -23.80 3.30
CA LYS A 459 17.45 -25.04 4.08
C LYS A 459 16.29 -25.04 5.08
N ARG A 460 16.11 -23.95 5.84
CA ARG A 460 15.02 -23.83 6.84
C ARG A 460 13.64 -23.76 6.17
N LYS A 461 13.54 -23.07 5.03
CA LYS A 461 12.32 -23.04 4.21
C LYS A 461 11.93 -24.44 3.73
N LYS A 462 12.90 -25.23 3.24
CA LYS A 462 12.67 -26.63 2.83
C LYS A 462 12.25 -27.49 4.03
N ALA A 463 12.97 -27.39 5.15
CA ALA A 463 12.65 -28.13 6.37
C ALA A 463 11.23 -27.85 6.88
N GLY A 464 10.80 -26.59 6.91
CA GLY A 464 9.44 -26.23 7.33
C GLY A 464 8.32 -26.69 6.39
N ARG A 465 8.64 -27.00 5.12
CA ARG A 465 7.69 -27.60 4.16
C ARG A 465 7.62 -29.12 4.30
N SER A 466 8.76 -29.77 4.51
CA SER A 466 8.87 -31.23 4.60
C SER A 466 8.56 -31.79 5.99
N ALA A 467 8.53 -30.97 7.04
CA ALA A 467 8.25 -31.41 8.39
C ALA A 467 6.78 -31.86 8.56
N VAL A 468 6.61 -33.11 9.00
CA VAL A 468 5.32 -33.71 9.37
C VAL A 468 4.96 -33.36 10.81
N ASP A 469 5.94 -33.44 11.72
CA ASP A 469 5.77 -33.07 13.12
C ASP A 469 5.61 -31.55 13.31
N LYS A 470 4.66 -31.18 14.18
CA LYS A 470 4.30 -29.77 14.42
C LYS A 470 5.44 -28.99 15.08
N GLU A 471 6.11 -29.57 16.07
CA GLU A 471 7.16 -28.87 16.82
C GLU A 471 8.39 -28.64 15.93
N VAL A 472 8.78 -29.64 15.15
CA VAL A 472 9.85 -29.52 14.16
C VAL A 472 9.51 -28.47 13.10
N LYS A 473 8.24 -28.44 12.64
CA LYS A 473 7.76 -27.47 11.66
C LYS A 473 7.78 -26.04 12.20
N ASP A 474 7.29 -25.82 13.41
CA ASP A 474 7.24 -24.51 14.05
C ASP A 474 8.66 -23.99 14.36
N LYS A 475 9.56 -24.86 14.82
CA LYS A 475 10.98 -24.53 14.99
C LYS A 475 11.63 -24.12 13.67
N ALA A 476 11.46 -24.91 12.61
CA ALA A 476 12.02 -24.60 11.30
C ALA A 476 11.48 -23.28 10.73
N ARG A 477 10.20 -22.98 10.94
CA ARG A 477 9.57 -21.71 10.55
C ARG A 477 10.11 -20.53 11.35
N SER A 478 10.20 -20.66 12.67
CA SER A 478 10.76 -19.60 13.52
C SER A 478 12.22 -19.31 13.17
N GLU A 479 13.04 -20.34 12.95
CA GLU A 479 14.43 -20.18 12.48
C GLU A 479 14.47 -19.56 11.08
N PHE A 480 13.60 -19.95 10.17
CA PHE A 480 13.48 -19.32 8.85
C PHE A 480 13.23 -17.81 8.98
N HIS A 481 12.30 -17.37 9.81
CA HIS A 481 12.02 -15.94 10.01
C HIS A 481 13.22 -15.21 10.62
N TYR A 482 13.88 -15.81 11.63
CA TYR A 482 15.08 -15.25 12.25
C TYR A 482 16.21 -15.03 11.24
N TYR A 483 16.60 -16.07 10.50
CA TYR A 483 17.66 -15.94 9.49
C TYR A 483 17.27 -15.07 8.30
N SER A 484 15.98 -15.03 7.95
CA SER A 484 15.47 -14.10 6.92
C SER A 484 15.60 -12.65 7.37
N SER A 485 15.38 -12.34 8.66
CA SER A 485 15.60 -11.00 9.22
C SER A 485 17.07 -10.60 9.10
N GLN A 486 17.99 -11.50 9.47
CA GLN A 486 19.43 -11.27 9.35
C GLN A 486 19.86 -11.10 7.88
N LEU A 487 19.38 -11.97 6.99
CA LEU A 487 19.66 -11.89 5.56
C LEU A 487 19.21 -10.54 4.98
N ARG A 488 18.00 -10.10 5.35
CA ARG A 488 17.46 -8.81 4.92
C ARG A 488 18.34 -7.64 5.37
N TYR A 489 18.85 -7.67 6.59
CA TYR A 489 19.76 -6.64 7.09
C TYR A 489 21.04 -6.52 6.25
N TRP A 490 21.74 -7.63 6.02
CA TRP A 490 23.01 -7.64 5.27
C TRP A 490 22.82 -7.33 3.79
N LYS A 491 21.81 -7.92 3.15
CA LYS A 491 21.43 -7.56 1.79
C LYS A 491 21.03 -6.09 1.68
N GLY A 492 20.29 -5.58 2.67
CA GLY A 492 19.89 -4.19 2.76
C GLY A 492 21.09 -3.25 2.80
N LYS A 493 22.12 -3.56 3.59
CA LYS A 493 23.36 -2.79 3.61
C LYS A 493 24.05 -2.81 2.25
N LEU A 494 24.33 -4.00 1.70
CA LEU A 494 25.05 -4.11 0.42
C LEU A 494 24.31 -3.41 -0.73
N ARG A 495 22.99 -3.63 -0.84
CA ARG A 495 22.15 -3.04 -1.88
C ARG A 495 22.25 -1.51 -1.93
N ARG A 496 22.40 -0.84 -0.78
CA ARG A 496 22.51 0.64 -0.71
C ARG A 496 23.84 1.17 -1.27
N PHE A 497 24.90 0.36 -1.28
CA PHE A 497 26.16 0.70 -1.91
C PHE A 497 26.16 0.42 -3.43
N GLU A 498 25.37 -0.54 -3.88
CA GLU A 498 25.27 -0.90 -5.32
C GLU A 498 24.19 -0.12 -6.07
N MET A 499 23.35 0.63 -5.35
CA MET A 499 22.21 1.32 -5.93
C MET A 499 22.63 2.49 -6.83
N THR A 500 22.09 2.55 -8.04
CA THR A 500 22.35 3.61 -9.03
C THR A 500 21.34 4.77 -8.97
N GLU A 501 20.13 4.51 -8.48
CA GLU A 501 19.03 5.48 -8.40
C GLU A 501 18.12 5.23 -7.18
N ILE A 502 17.48 6.28 -6.67
CA ILE A 502 16.52 6.16 -5.56
C ILE A 502 15.12 5.99 -6.17
N ASN A 503 14.56 4.79 -6.04
CA ASN A 503 13.20 4.50 -6.52
C ASN A 503 12.18 4.76 -5.40
N GLU A 504 10.95 5.15 -5.74
CA GLU A 504 9.89 5.48 -4.76
C GLU A 504 9.68 4.38 -3.71
N GLY A 505 9.84 3.11 -4.09
CA GLY A 505 9.74 1.95 -3.20
C GLY A 505 10.81 1.84 -2.11
N PHE A 506 11.83 2.72 -2.10
CA PHE A 506 12.83 2.82 -1.03
C PHE A 506 12.52 3.91 0.00
N THR A 507 11.58 4.81 -0.29
CA THR A 507 11.20 5.82 0.67
C THR A 507 10.44 5.14 1.81
N LYS A 508 11.04 5.08 3.01
CA LYS A 508 10.35 4.61 4.22
C LYS A 508 9.47 5.71 4.80
N SER A 509 8.83 6.50 3.93
CA SER A 509 7.82 7.44 4.39
C SER A 509 6.58 6.62 4.69
N GLN A 510 6.09 6.66 5.93
CA GLN A 510 4.78 6.08 6.23
C GLN A 510 3.69 6.70 5.33
N LEU A 511 3.91 7.92 4.82
CA LEU A 511 3.00 8.65 3.91
C LEU A 511 2.81 8.00 2.53
N VAL A 512 3.83 7.30 1.98
CA VAL A 512 3.69 6.59 0.69
C VAL A 512 2.83 5.34 0.84
N ASP A 513 2.81 4.75 2.04
CA ASP A 513 2.07 3.51 2.33
C ASP A 513 0.73 3.74 3.03
N THR A 514 0.53 4.89 3.65
CA THR A 514 -0.79 5.40 4.03
C THR A 514 -1.35 6.29 2.92
N ARG A 515 -1.12 5.96 1.62
CA ARG A 515 -1.90 6.58 0.52
C ARG A 515 -3.34 6.59 1.01
N ILE A 516 -3.77 7.79 1.36
CA ILE A 516 -5.00 8.04 2.10
C ILE A 516 -6.08 7.41 1.25
N ILE A 517 -6.68 6.32 1.76
CA ILE A 517 -7.95 5.82 1.24
C ILE A 517 -9.02 6.76 1.80
#